data_AF-A0A3D6ELP3-F1
#
_entry.id   AF-A0A3D6ELP3-F1
#
_cell.length_a   1.000
_cell.length_b   1.000
_cell.length_c   1.000
_cell.angle_alpha   90.00
_cell.angle_beta   90.00
_cell.angle_gamma   90.00
#
_symmetry.space_group_name_H-M   'P 1'
#
loop_
_entity.id
_entity.type
_entity.pdbx_description
1 polymer ?
#
loop_
_entity_poly.entity_id
_entity_poly.type
_entity_poly.pdbx_seq_one_letter_code
_entity_poly.pdbx_strand_id
1 'polypeptide(L)' 'PGSCVTWGSAEREARECRICVDRCPYPEEAIRIGPPAEGEAVGHPVVDADICTGCGLCVFACPAEPAAIVVEPRRG' A
#
# COMPACT_ATOMS: atom_id res chain seq x y z
N PRO A 1 1.03 -5.98 6.90
CA PRO A 1 2.30 -5.25 7.15
C PRO A 1 3.55 -6.01 6.70
N GLY A 2 3.79 -7.25 7.18
CA GLY A 2 5.06 -7.95 6.92
C GLY A 2 5.34 -8.36 5.46
N SER A 3 4.31 -8.44 4.60
CA SER A 3 4.47 -8.86 3.20
C SER A 3 4.69 -7.72 2.21
N CYS A 4 4.46 -6.46 2.57
CA CYS A 4 4.67 -5.35 1.62
C CYS A 4 6.15 -4.99 1.55
N VAL A 5 6.63 -4.85 0.32
CA VAL A 5 8.05 -4.68 0.03
C VAL A 5 8.61 -3.33 0.48
N THR A 6 7.74 -2.33 0.68
CA THR A 6 8.17 -1.03 1.22
C THR A 6 8.61 -1.13 2.67
N TRP A 7 8.09 -2.10 3.44
CA TRP A 7 8.63 -2.42 4.76
C TRP A 7 9.83 -3.37 4.63
N GLY A 8 10.90 -3.07 5.37
CA GLY A 8 11.99 -4.01 5.62
C GLY A 8 11.59 -5.08 6.63
N SER A 9 12.27 -6.22 6.60
CA SER A 9 12.19 -7.26 7.63
C SER A 9 13.59 -7.66 8.09
N ALA A 10 13.69 -8.56 9.07
CA ALA A 10 14.97 -9.13 9.49
C ALA A 10 15.75 -9.82 8.34
N GLU A 11 15.05 -10.19 7.26
CA GLU A 11 15.56 -11.01 6.17
C GLU A 11 15.72 -10.22 4.85
N ARG A 12 15.17 -9.01 4.76
CA ARG A 12 15.09 -8.24 3.51
C ARG A 12 15.03 -6.73 3.77
N GLU A 13 15.82 -5.97 3.01
CA GLU A 13 15.76 -4.51 2.99
C GLU A 13 14.45 -3.98 2.37
N ALA A 14 14.03 -2.80 2.82
CA ALA A 14 12.92 -2.05 2.23
C ALA A 14 13.20 -1.71 0.76
N ARG A 15 12.19 -1.79 -0.10
CA ARG A 15 12.29 -1.44 -1.53
C ARG A 15 11.12 -0.55 -1.93
N GLU A 16 11.40 0.46 -2.75
CA GLU A 16 10.37 1.32 -3.31
C GLU A 16 9.36 0.49 -4.13
N CYS A 17 8.08 0.69 -3.86
CA CYS A 17 6.98 0.06 -4.60
C CYS A 17 5.75 0.96 -4.52
N ARG A 18 5.15 1.23 -5.67
CA ARG A 18 3.97 2.10 -5.80
C ARG A 18 2.85 1.48 -6.63
N ILE A 19 2.90 0.17 -6.90
CA ILE A 19 1.97 -0.48 -7.83
C ILE A 19 0.51 -0.42 -7.38
N CYS A 20 0.25 -0.40 -6.07
CA CYS A 20 -1.09 -0.19 -5.54
C CYS A 20 -1.64 1.21 -5.86
N VAL A 21 -0.77 2.23 -5.88
CA VAL A 21 -1.09 3.60 -6.29
C VAL A 21 -1.32 3.65 -7.79
N ASP A 22 -0.41 3.07 -8.58
CA ASP A 22 -0.50 3.11 -10.05
C ASP A 22 -1.70 2.36 -10.64
N ARG A 23 -2.29 1.44 -9.87
CA ARG A 23 -3.51 0.70 -10.25
C ARG A 23 -4.78 1.27 -9.63
N CYS A 24 -4.67 2.25 -8.75
CA CYS A 24 -5.85 2.92 -8.23
C CYS A 24 -6.48 3.82 -9.32
N PRO A 25 -7.81 3.80 -9.51
CA PRO A 25 -8.50 4.75 -10.38
C PRO A 25 -8.46 6.20 -9.88
N TYR A 26 -8.12 6.41 -8.61
CA TYR A 26 -8.02 7.71 -7.93
C TYR A 26 -6.63 7.86 -7.28
N PRO A 27 -5.54 7.84 -8.06
CA PRO A 27 -4.19 7.92 -7.52
C PRO A 27 -3.98 9.27 -6.85
N GLU A 28 -3.19 9.31 -5.78
CA GLU A 28 -2.93 10.50 -4.95
C GLU A 28 -4.14 11.07 -4.19
N GLU A 29 -5.36 10.67 -4.54
CA GLU A 29 -6.61 10.99 -3.83
C GLU A 29 -7.01 9.87 -2.85
N ALA A 30 -7.29 8.67 -3.36
CA ALA A 30 -7.70 7.53 -2.51
C ALA A 30 -6.51 6.76 -1.91
N ILE A 31 -5.36 6.79 -2.57
CA ILE A 31 -4.15 6.11 -2.10
C ILE A 31 -2.91 6.82 -2.66
N ARG A 32 -1.88 6.95 -1.83
CA ARG A 32 -0.59 7.58 -2.18
C ARG A 32 0.56 6.92 -1.43
N ILE A 33 1.80 7.20 -1.84
CA ILE A 33 2.96 6.90 -1.01
C ILE A 33 3.18 8.09 -0.06
N GLY A 34 3.13 7.84 1.24
CA GLY A 34 3.50 8.83 2.25
C GLY A 34 5.00 9.11 2.25
N PRO A 35 5.44 10.22 2.87
CA PRO A 35 6.87 10.39 3.14
C PRO A 35 7.37 9.23 4.04
N PRO A 36 8.64 8.81 3.90
CA PRO A 36 9.25 7.87 4.84
C PRO A 36 9.15 8.41 6.27
N ALA A 37 8.92 7.54 7.26
CA ALA A 37 9.01 7.96 8.66
C ALA A 37 10.48 8.24 9.05
N GLU A 38 10.69 8.88 10.21
CA GLU A 38 12.05 9.08 10.71
C GLU A 38 12.79 7.73 10.85
N GLY A 39 13.96 7.65 10.23
CA GLY A 39 14.78 6.44 10.21
C GLY A 39 14.43 5.44 9.09
N GLU A 40 13.42 5.72 8.27
CA GLU A 40 13.07 4.88 7.11
C GLU A 40 13.56 5.52 5.79
N ALA A 41 14.05 4.68 4.87
CA ALA A 41 14.51 5.12 3.56
C ALA A 41 13.39 5.16 2.50
N VAL A 42 12.27 4.48 2.75
CA VAL A 42 11.20 4.25 1.77
C VAL A 42 9.86 4.60 2.39
N GLY A 43 9.00 5.30 1.63
CA GLY A 43 7.64 5.63 2.04
C GLY A 43 6.67 4.46 1.91
N HIS A 44 5.57 4.53 2.66
CA HIS A 44 4.55 3.47 2.69
C HIS A 44 3.21 3.93 2.09
N PRO A 45 2.39 3.01 1.55
CA PRO A 45 1.08 3.37 1.03
C PRO A 45 0.15 3.85 2.17
N VAL A 46 -0.48 5.00 1.96
CA VAL A 46 -1.51 5.58 2.83
C VAL A 46 -2.81 5.64 2.03
N VAL A 47 -3.89 5.11 2.60
CA VAL A 47 -5.22 5.07 1.98
C VAL A 47 -6.12 6.09 2.65
N ASP A 48 -6.73 6.97 1.85
CA ASP A 48 -7.89 7.75 2.29
C ASP A 48 -9.14 6.89 2.11
N ALA A 49 -9.71 6.45 3.22
CA ALA A 49 -10.88 5.59 3.18
C ALA A 49 -12.06 6.30 2.50
N ASP A 50 -12.26 7.61 2.72
CA ASP A 50 -13.44 8.39 2.30
C ASP A 50 -13.53 8.56 0.79
N ILE A 51 -12.40 8.44 0.10
CA ILE A 51 -12.33 8.43 -1.36
C ILE A 51 -12.24 6.99 -1.90
N CYS A 52 -11.64 6.07 -1.13
CA CYS A 52 -11.50 4.67 -1.54
C CYS A 52 -12.86 4.00 -1.77
N THR A 53 -13.06 3.50 -3.00
CA THR A 53 -14.30 2.84 -3.42
C THR A 53 -14.34 1.35 -3.12
N GLY A 54 -13.25 0.77 -2.61
CA GLY A 54 -13.15 -0.67 -2.34
C GLY A 54 -13.04 -1.56 -3.59
N CYS A 55 -12.63 -1.03 -4.75
CA CYS A 55 -12.58 -1.77 -6.01
C CYS A 55 -11.62 -2.98 -6.05
N GLY A 56 -10.67 -3.09 -5.13
CA GLY A 56 -9.76 -4.25 -5.00
C GLY A 56 -8.59 -4.32 -5.99
N LEU A 57 -8.44 -3.36 -6.92
CA LEU A 57 -7.34 -3.36 -7.90
C LEU A 57 -5.95 -3.32 -7.26
N CYS A 58 -5.80 -2.60 -6.14
CA CYS A 58 -4.55 -2.55 -5.39
C CYS A 58 -4.16 -3.91 -4.77
N VAL A 59 -5.16 -4.73 -4.39
CA VAL A 59 -4.96 -6.07 -3.85
C VAL A 59 -4.52 -7.00 -4.97
N PHE A 60 -5.25 -7.00 -6.09
CA PHE A 60 -4.95 -7.85 -7.25
C PHE A 60 -3.56 -7.59 -7.85
N ALA A 61 -3.14 -6.32 -7.88
CA ALA A 61 -1.84 -5.94 -8.44
C ALA A 61 -0.67 -6.09 -7.46
N CYS A 62 -0.92 -6.44 -6.20
CA CYS A 62 0.13 -6.57 -5.22
C CYS A 62 1.02 -7.78 -5.55
N PRO A 63 2.35 -7.61 -5.73
CA PRO A 63 3.24 -8.71 -6.07
C PRO A 63 3.61 -9.59 -4.86
N ALA A 64 3.17 -9.21 -3.67
CA ALA A 64 3.44 -9.96 -2.45
C ALA A 64 2.49 -11.15 -2.30
N GLU A 65 2.99 -12.24 -1.75
CA GLU A 65 2.20 -13.43 -1.45
C GLU A 65 2.31 -13.77 0.05
N PRO A 66 1.25 -13.57 0.86
CA PRO A 66 -0.05 -13.01 0.49
C PRO A 66 0.02 -11.50 0.20
N ALA A 67 -0.97 -11.00 -0.55
CA ALA A 67 -1.12 -9.58 -0.87
C ALA A 67 -1.03 -8.74 0.40
N ALA A 68 -0.24 -7.68 0.34
CA ALA A 68 0.12 -6.91 1.52
C ALA A 68 -0.85 -5.77 1.87
N ILE A 69 -1.79 -5.52 0.96
CA ILE A 69 -2.93 -4.63 1.14
C ILE A 69 -4.19 -5.47 0.92
N VAL A 70 -5.22 -5.22 1.72
CA VAL A 70 -6.52 -5.91 1.65
C VAL A 70 -7.64 -4.86 1.64
N VAL A 71 -8.78 -5.22 1.06
CA VAL A 71 -10.00 -4.41 1.14
C VAL A 71 -10.93 -5.06 2.13
N GLU A 72 -11.30 -4.32 3.18
CA GLU A 72 -12.28 -4.76 4.17
C GLU A 72 -13.52 -3.87 4.09
N PRO A 73 -14.74 -4.44 4.21
CA PRO A 73 -15.95 -3.64 4.32
C PRO A 73 -15.87 -2.72 5.53
N ARG A 74 -16.30 -1.46 5.38
CA ARG A 74 -16.44 -0.57 6.54
C ARG A 74 -17.50 -1.14 7.48
N ARG A 75 -17.09 -1.48 8.71
CA ARG A 75 -18.03 -1.77 9.78
C ARG A 75 -18.65 -0.44 10.20
N GLY A 76 -19.95 -0.30 9.97
CA GLY A 76 -20.78 0.78 10.52
C GLY A 76 -21.09 0.57 11.99
#